data_AF-A0A1F6CJD2-F1
#
_entry.id   AF-A0A1F6CJD2-F1
#
_cell.length_a   1.000
_cell.length_b   1.000
_cell.length_c   1.000
_cell.angle_alpha   90.00
_cell.angle_beta   90.00
_cell.angle_gamma   90.00
#
_symmetry.space_group_name_H-M   'P 1'
#
loop_
_entity.id
_entity.type
_entity.pdbx_description
1 polymer ?
#
loop_
_entity_poly.entity_id
_entity_poly.type
_entity_poly.pdbx_seq_one_letter_code
_entity_poly.pdbx_strand_id
1 'polypeptide(L)'
;MRSRVSLFIYLLVIVAAVVPSVTHAAIPFFGPIIPEAQALCPGSWALVITVLNNIIAFAITAVIIFVAPLMLAYAGFLYVANPVSPGGISKAKDVLFNTIGGTIVALAAWLIIAAIMAVLYDPSAVGKTWQSLVTARSNDALCIDIAGSLNQVVPGTYVTGIDAGSGQFLTLPTSGDCQAGNLMDATAGSPYALNQEQANTLSCIAVPESRCGARTTGARTPEGKPTSASGMFQIVFGSGNDTCHNLNIPACSQAAGVSGNLNCYQQFSGGSPKRDSKGNITAAAAACQRAAANVTCNAQAAACLVKADKGFSAWTADRRAATQRNCITQYASLR
;
A
#
# COMPACT_ATOMS: atom_id res chain seq x y z
N MET A 1 -26.24 -35.87 -41.10
CA MET A 1 -25.07 -35.61 -40.21
C MET A 1 -24.71 -34.12 -40.09
N ARG A 2 -24.83 -33.30 -41.15
CA ARG A 2 -24.58 -31.84 -41.14
C ARG A 2 -25.40 -31.03 -40.12
N SER A 3 -26.66 -31.40 -39.90
CA SER A 3 -27.58 -30.69 -38.98
C SER A 3 -27.22 -30.86 -37.49
N ARG A 4 -26.71 -32.00 -37.05
CA ARG A 4 -26.37 -32.22 -35.62
C ARG A 4 -25.07 -31.55 -35.20
N VAL A 5 -24.11 -31.44 -36.12
CA VAL A 5 -22.87 -30.67 -35.89
C VAL A 5 -23.17 -29.17 -35.86
N SER A 6 -24.04 -28.70 -36.76
CA SER A 6 -24.47 -27.29 -36.76
C SER A 6 -25.28 -26.92 -35.51
N LEU A 7 -26.08 -27.84 -34.98
CA LEU A 7 -26.87 -27.61 -33.77
C LEU A 7 -25.98 -27.61 -32.51
N PHE A 8 -24.96 -28.48 -32.45
CA PHE A 8 -23.95 -28.42 -31.39
C PHE A 8 -23.13 -27.13 -31.43
N ILE A 9 -22.72 -26.67 -32.61
CA ILE A 9 -22.00 -25.40 -32.77
C ILE A 9 -22.90 -24.23 -32.37
N TYR A 10 -24.17 -24.23 -32.78
CA TYR A 10 -25.14 -23.19 -32.36
C TYR A 10 -25.36 -23.19 -30.85
N LEU A 11 -25.48 -24.35 -30.22
CA LEU A 11 -25.67 -24.46 -28.78
C LEU A 11 -24.42 -24.01 -28.02
N LEU A 12 -23.23 -24.29 -28.55
CA LEU A 12 -21.95 -23.82 -27.99
C LEU A 12 -21.79 -22.31 -28.15
N VAL A 13 -22.21 -21.74 -29.28
CA VAL A 13 -22.23 -20.28 -29.52
C VAL A 13 -23.26 -19.57 -28.64
N ILE A 14 -24.44 -20.17 -28.44
CA ILE A 14 -25.48 -19.63 -27.54
C ILE A 14 -25.00 -19.70 -26.08
N VAL A 15 -24.39 -20.80 -25.65
CA VAL A 15 -23.79 -20.90 -24.31
C VAL A 15 -22.66 -19.87 -24.16
N ALA A 16 -21.77 -19.75 -25.15
CA ALA A 16 -20.70 -18.75 -25.12
C ALA A 16 -21.22 -17.29 -25.11
N ALA A 17 -22.38 -17.02 -25.72
CA ALA A 17 -23.01 -15.70 -25.76
C ALA A 17 -23.86 -15.37 -24.52
N VAL A 18 -24.36 -16.38 -23.80
CA VAL A 18 -25.20 -16.20 -22.59
C VAL A 18 -24.37 -16.28 -21.29
N VAL A 19 -23.22 -16.93 -21.31
CA VAL A 19 -22.31 -17.00 -20.14
C VAL A 19 -21.88 -15.60 -19.61
N PRO A 20 -21.67 -14.55 -20.43
CA PRO A 20 -21.31 -13.23 -19.93
C PRO A 20 -22.45 -12.48 -19.22
N SER A 21 -23.73 -12.85 -19.43
CA SER A 21 -24.88 -12.12 -18.86
C SER A 21 -25.32 -12.60 -17.48
N VAL A 22 -24.75 -13.70 -16.99
CA VAL A 22 -24.82 -14.13 -15.57
C VAL A 22 -23.53 -13.75 -14.86
N THR A 23 -23.14 -12.49 -14.98
CA THR A 23 -22.13 -11.89 -14.10
C THR A 23 -22.76 -11.73 -12.72
N HIS A 24 -22.07 -12.27 -11.70
CA HIS A 24 -22.43 -12.36 -10.27
C HIS A 24 -23.21 -13.63 -9.83
N ALA A 25 -22.56 -14.79 -9.92
CA ALA A 25 -22.58 -15.79 -8.85
C ALA A 25 -21.42 -16.75 -9.11
N ALA A 26 -20.57 -16.97 -8.11
CA ALA A 26 -19.53 -17.99 -8.16
C ALA A 26 -20.14 -19.31 -8.66
N ILE A 27 -19.67 -19.78 -9.81
CA ILE A 27 -19.92 -21.16 -10.22
C ILE A 27 -19.13 -21.98 -9.20
N PRO A 28 -19.74 -22.84 -8.37
CA PRO A 28 -19.04 -23.47 -7.23
C PRO A 28 -17.84 -24.35 -7.62
N PHE A 29 -17.66 -24.60 -8.92
CA PHE A 29 -16.55 -25.34 -9.51
C PHE A 29 -15.46 -24.48 -10.16
N PHE A 30 -15.74 -23.22 -10.48
CA PHE A 30 -14.82 -22.36 -11.23
C PHE A 30 -14.61 -21.07 -10.46
N GLY A 31 -13.36 -20.85 -10.04
CA GLY A 31 -12.95 -19.57 -9.50
C GLY A 31 -13.18 -18.42 -10.50
N PRO A 32 -13.17 -17.17 -10.02
CA PRO A 32 -13.43 -16.02 -10.88
C PRO A 32 -12.34 -15.90 -11.97
N ILE A 33 -12.76 -15.73 -13.23
CA ILE A 33 -11.84 -15.59 -14.38
C ILE A 33 -10.94 -14.37 -14.19
N ILE A 34 -11.53 -13.27 -13.73
CA ILE A 34 -10.82 -12.06 -13.29
C ILE A 34 -10.79 -12.11 -11.77
N PRO A 35 -9.62 -12.14 -11.11
CA PRO A 35 -9.58 -12.16 -9.66
C PRO A 35 -10.22 -10.89 -9.08
N GLU A 36 -11.05 -11.08 -8.04
CA GLU A 36 -12.02 -10.06 -7.57
C GLU A 36 -11.37 -8.78 -7.05
N ALA A 37 -10.19 -8.89 -6.44
CA ALA A 37 -9.46 -7.72 -5.93
C ALA A 37 -8.91 -6.81 -7.05
N GLN A 38 -8.87 -7.30 -8.28
CA GLN A 38 -8.26 -6.62 -9.44
C GLN A 38 -9.29 -6.23 -10.50
N ALA A 39 -10.59 -6.53 -10.29
CA ALA A 39 -11.67 -6.13 -11.20
C ALA A 39 -11.96 -4.62 -11.16
N LEU A 40 -11.39 -3.89 -10.19
CA LEU A 40 -11.61 -2.46 -9.96
C LEU A 40 -10.47 -1.57 -10.47
N CYS A 41 -9.40 -2.15 -11.03
CA CYS A 41 -8.22 -1.41 -11.47
C CYS A 41 -7.95 -1.60 -12.97
N PRO A 42 -7.26 -0.64 -13.63
CA PRO A 42 -6.77 -0.87 -14.99
C PRO A 42 -5.74 -2.01 -14.95
N GLY A 43 -6.00 -3.06 -15.73
CA GLY A 43 -5.18 -4.27 -15.73
C GLY A 43 -3.82 -4.06 -16.39
N SER A 44 -2.77 -4.56 -15.74
CA SER A 44 -1.44 -4.65 -16.36
C SER A 44 -1.34 -5.86 -17.29
N TRP A 45 -0.22 -5.96 -18.01
CA TRP A 45 0.06 -7.14 -18.82
C TRP A 45 0.03 -8.44 -17.98
N ALA A 46 0.44 -8.38 -16.72
CA ALA A 46 0.36 -9.51 -15.80
C ALA A 46 -1.10 -9.95 -15.55
N LEU A 47 -2.05 -9.02 -15.47
CA LEU A 47 -3.47 -9.37 -15.34
C LEU A 47 -4.01 -10.02 -16.61
N VAL A 48 -3.62 -9.52 -17.79
CA VAL A 48 -4.02 -10.14 -19.08
C VAL A 48 -3.54 -11.59 -19.15
N ILE A 49 -2.28 -11.84 -18.83
CA ILE A 49 -1.70 -13.18 -18.80
C ILE A 49 -2.40 -14.08 -17.76
N THR A 50 -2.74 -13.53 -16.60
CA THR A 50 -3.49 -14.24 -15.55
C THR A 50 -4.88 -14.65 -16.02
N VAL A 51 -5.63 -13.73 -16.63
CA VAL A 51 -6.96 -13.99 -17.17
C VAL A 51 -6.91 -15.05 -18.28
N LEU A 52 -5.92 -14.98 -19.18
CA LEU A 52 -5.73 -15.99 -20.22
C LEU A 52 -5.48 -17.39 -19.63
N ASN A 53 -4.64 -17.50 -18.59
CA ASN A 53 -4.41 -18.76 -17.91
C ASN A 53 -5.69 -19.30 -17.25
N ASN A 54 -6.47 -18.43 -16.59
CA ASN A 54 -7.75 -18.81 -15.98
C ASN A 54 -8.77 -19.28 -17.04
N ILE A 55 -8.81 -18.65 -18.21
CA ILE A 55 -9.66 -19.09 -19.34
C ILE A 55 -9.26 -20.47 -19.84
N ILE A 56 -7.96 -20.73 -20.00
CA ILE A 56 -7.45 -22.04 -20.44
C ILE A 56 -7.78 -23.10 -19.39
N ALA A 57 -7.54 -22.82 -18.11
CA ALA A 57 -7.86 -23.72 -17.01
C ALA A 57 -9.36 -24.01 -16.91
N PHE A 58 -10.20 -22.98 -17.13
CA PHE A 58 -11.65 -23.13 -17.23
C PHE A 58 -12.04 -24.04 -18.39
N ALA A 59 -11.50 -23.81 -19.60
CA ALA A 59 -11.83 -24.59 -20.78
C ALA A 59 -11.44 -26.08 -20.62
N ILE A 60 -10.24 -26.37 -20.12
CA ILE A 60 -9.78 -27.75 -19.87
C ILE A 60 -10.67 -28.42 -18.83
N THR A 61 -10.94 -27.75 -17.72
CA THR A 61 -11.80 -28.29 -16.65
C THR A 61 -13.23 -28.53 -17.13
N ALA A 62 -13.79 -27.61 -17.93
CA ALA A 62 -15.12 -27.79 -18.52
C ALA A 62 -15.18 -28.98 -19.48
N VAL A 63 -14.14 -29.20 -20.27
CA VAL A 63 -14.03 -30.37 -21.16
C VAL A 63 -13.94 -31.66 -20.35
N ILE A 64 -13.10 -31.71 -19.30
CA ILE A 64 -12.88 -32.94 -18.52
C ILE A 64 -14.08 -33.29 -17.65
N ILE A 65 -14.75 -32.30 -17.04
CA ILE A 65 -15.84 -32.55 -16.08
C ILE A 65 -17.19 -32.74 -16.79
N PHE A 66 -17.45 -31.99 -17.87
CA PHE A 66 -18.76 -32.04 -18.53
C PHE A 66 -18.70 -32.75 -19.89
N VAL A 67 -17.83 -32.31 -20.79
CA VAL A 67 -17.87 -32.78 -22.19
C VAL A 67 -17.43 -34.23 -22.31
N ALA A 68 -16.31 -34.60 -21.69
CA ALA A 68 -15.76 -35.94 -21.79
C ALA A 68 -16.69 -37.00 -21.17
N PRO A 69 -17.25 -36.84 -19.95
CA PRO A 69 -18.18 -37.81 -19.39
C PRO A 69 -19.46 -37.95 -20.21
N LEU A 70 -19.99 -36.86 -20.76
CA LEU A 70 -21.16 -36.90 -21.64
C LEU A 70 -20.88 -37.68 -22.94
N MET A 71 -19.72 -37.45 -23.56
CA MET A 71 -19.34 -38.17 -24.78
C MET A 71 -19.03 -39.65 -24.50
N LEU A 72 -18.43 -39.96 -23.36
CA LEU A 72 -18.21 -41.34 -22.90
C LEU A 72 -19.53 -42.05 -22.60
N ALA A 73 -20.47 -41.39 -21.93
CA ALA A 73 -21.81 -41.92 -21.68
C ALA A 73 -22.57 -42.14 -22.99
N TYR A 74 -22.47 -41.22 -23.96
CA TYR A 74 -23.06 -41.36 -25.28
C TYR A 74 -22.45 -42.53 -26.08
N ALA A 75 -21.13 -42.70 -26.01
CA ALA A 75 -20.45 -43.85 -26.61
C ALA A 75 -20.92 -45.18 -25.96
N GLY A 76 -21.03 -45.22 -24.63
CA GLY A 76 -21.55 -46.37 -23.89
C GLY A 76 -23.00 -46.70 -24.26
N PHE A 77 -23.86 -45.68 -24.35
CA PHE A 77 -25.24 -45.85 -24.79
C PHE A 77 -25.32 -46.42 -26.21
N LEU A 78 -24.53 -45.87 -27.14
CA LEU A 78 -24.51 -46.33 -28.53
C LEU A 78 -24.04 -47.79 -28.64
N TYR A 79 -23.12 -48.20 -27.76
CA TYR A 79 -22.62 -49.58 -27.66
C TYR A 79 -23.70 -50.55 -27.19
N VAL A 80 -24.46 -50.20 -26.15
CA VAL A 80 -25.53 -51.05 -25.59
C VAL A 80 -26.76 -51.10 -26.50
N ALA A 81 -27.13 -49.97 -27.11
CA ALA A 81 -28.34 -49.88 -27.94
C ALA A 81 -28.21 -50.55 -29.32
N ASN A 82 -26.99 -50.91 -29.76
CA ASN A 82 -26.74 -51.47 -31.10
C ASN A 82 -25.93 -52.77 -31.06
N PRO A 83 -26.35 -53.82 -30.33
CA PRO A 83 -25.51 -54.99 -30.07
C PRO A 83 -25.25 -55.87 -31.32
N VAL A 84 -26.10 -55.78 -32.34
CA VAL A 84 -26.07 -56.63 -33.54
C VAL A 84 -25.72 -55.87 -34.83
N SER A 85 -25.57 -54.55 -34.78
CA SER A 85 -25.18 -53.77 -35.96
C SER A 85 -23.67 -53.47 -35.91
N PRO A 86 -22.85 -54.02 -36.83
CA PRO A 86 -21.40 -53.75 -36.85
C PRO A 86 -21.09 -52.26 -37.00
N GLY A 87 -21.91 -51.53 -37.77
CA GLY A 87 -21.75 -50.09 -37.97
C GLY A 87 -22.01 -49.24 -36.71
N GLY A 88 -22.98 -49.63 -35.87
CA GLY A 88 -23.27 -48.96 -34.60
C GLY A 88 -22.15 -49.13 -33.57
N ILE A 89 -21.60 -50.35 -33.48
CA ILE A 89 -20.46 -50.66 -32.60
C ILE A 89 -19.19 -49.93 -33.05
N SER A 90 -18.91 -49.89 -34.35
CA SER A 90 -17.77 -49.14 -34.88
C SER A 90 -17.85 -47.66 -34.50
N LYS A 91 -19.02 -47.05 -34.70
CA LYS A 91 -19.24 -45.64 -34.38
C LYS A 91 -19.10 -45.35 -32.88
N ALA A 92 -19.50 -46.27 -32.01
CA ALA A 92 -19.32 -46.13 -30.56
C ALA A 92 -17.83 -46.13 -30.17
N LYS A 93 -17.05 -47.04 -30.76
CA LYS A 93 -15.59 -47.09 -30.58
C LYS A 93 -14.91 -45.83 -31.10
N ASP A 94 -15.34 -45.33 -32.26
CA ASP A 94 -14.77 -44.09 -32.82
C ASP A 94 -15.00 -42.90 -31.90
N VAL A 95 -16.21 -42.73 -31.35
CA VAL A 95 -16.50 -41.64 -30.40
C VAL A 95 -15.67 -41.81 -29.12
N LEU A 96 -15.54 -43.03 -28.61
CA LEU A 96 -14.75 -43.32 -27.41
C LEU A 96 -13.27 -42.95 -27.60
N PHE A 97 -12.63 -43.47 -28.65
CA PHE A 97 -11.21 -43.22 -28.90
C PHE A 97 -10.93 -41.77 -29.30
N ASN A 98 -11.82 -41.12 -30.06
CA ASN A 98 -11.67 -39.70 -30.39
C ASN A 98 -11.82 -38.81 -29.15
N THR A 99 -12.69 -39.16 -28.20
CA THR A 99 -12.86 -38.41 -26.95
C THR A 99 -11.63 -38.56 -26.06
N ILE A 100 -11.13 -39.79 -25.87
CA ILE A 100 -9.92 -40.05 -25.09
C ILE A 100 -8.70 -39.40 -25.74
N GLY A 101 -8.52 -39.60 -27.04
CA GLY A 101 -7.42 -39.01 -27.81
C GLY A 101 -7.44 -37.48 -27.76
N GLY A 102 -8.61 -36.87 -27.98
CA GLY A 102 -8.77 -35.41 -27.88
C GLY A 102 -8.44 -34.87 -26.48
N THR A 103 -8.85 -35.58 -25.42
CA THR A 103 -8.54 -35.20 -24.03
C THR A 103 -7.03 -35.26 -23.76
N ILE A 104 -6.36 -36.33 -24.21
CA ILE A 104 -4.90 -36.50 -24.06
C ILE A 104 -4.16 -35.40 -24.82
N VAL A 105 -4.57 -35.11 -26.06
CA VAL A 105 -3.95 -34.06 -26.88
C VAL A 105 -4.12 -32.69 -26.25
N ALA A 106 -5.30 -32.37 -25.69
CA ALA A 106 -5.54 -31.11 -25.01
C ALA A 106 -4.64 -30.92 -23.77
N LEU A 107 -4.50 -31.97 -22.95
CA LEU A 107 -3.60 -31.96 -21.78
C LEU A 107 -2.13 -31.89 -22.20
N ALA A 108 -1.74 -32.63 -23.24
CA ALA A 108 -0.38 -32.60 -23.76
C ALA A 108 0.00 -31.23 -24.32
N ALA A 109 -0.90 -30.59 -25.08
CA ALA A 109 -0.69 -29.24 -25.61
C ALA A 109 -0.48 -28.21 -24.48
N TRP A 110 -1.28 -28.29 -23.42
CA TRP A 110 -1.12 -27.44 -22.24
C TRP A 110 0.24 -27.67 -21.54
N LEU A 111 0.66 -28.93 -21.37
CA LEU A 111 1.95 -29.27 -20.79
C LEU A 111 3.14 -28.81 -21.66
N ILE A 112 3.03 -28.91 -22.99
CA ILE A 112 4.08 -28.46 -23.91
C ILE A 112 4.28 -26.95 -23.78
N ILE A 113 3.19 -26.16 -23.78
CA ILE A 113 3.27 -24.71 -23.59
C ILE A 113 3.91 -24.39 -22.23
N ALA A 114 3.48 -25.07 -21.17
CA ALA A 114 4.07 -24.89 -19.84
C ALA A 114 5.56 -25.20 -19.81
N ALA A 115 6.01 -26.27 -20.47
CA ALA A 115 7.41 -26.67 -20.55
C ALA A 115 8.26 -25.68 -21.34
N ILE A 116 7.78 -25.19 -22.49
CA ILE A 116 8.48 -24.16 -23.29
C ILE A 116 8.67 -22.89 -22.46
N MET A 117 7.62 -22.44 -21.77
CA MET A 117 7.67 -21.25 -20.94
C MET A 117 8.60 -21.44 -19.72
N ALA A 118 8.64 -22.64 -19.14
CA ALA A 118 9.60 -22.97 -18.08
C ALA A 118 11.04 -22.83 -18.58
N VAL A 119 11.40 -23.49 -19.67
CA VAL A 119 12.78 -23.44 -20.20
C VAL A 119 13.20 -22.02 -20.57
N LEU A 120 12.28 -21.21 -21.12
CA LEU A 120 12.60 -19.85 -21.57
C LEU A 120 12.81 -18.85 -20.42
N TYR A 121 12.05 -19.00 -19.33
CA TYR A 121 12.08 -18.03 -18.22
C TYR A 121 12.91 -18.48 -17.02
N ASP A 122 12.81 -19.75 -16.63
CA ASP A 122 13.57 -20.35 -15.53
C ASP A 122 13.61 -21.88 -15.69
N PRO A 123 14.72 -22.46 -16.18
CA PRO A 123 14.82 -23.90 -16.41
C PRO A 123 14.69 -24.74 -15.13
N SER A 124 14.79 -24.14 -13.93
CA SER A 124 14.54 -24.82 -12.65
C SER A 124 13.05 -24.89 -12.27
N ALA A 125 12.16 -24.25 -13.05
CA ALA A 125 10.74 -24.13 -12.77
C ALA A 125 9.82 -25.06 -13.57
N VAL A 126 10.37 -26.13 -14.16
CA VAL A 126 9.61 -27.16 -14.89
C VAL A 126 8.55 -27.76 -13.95
N GLY A 127 7.27 -27.62 -14.30
CA GLY A 127 6.12 -28.07 -13.50
C GLY A 127 5.37 -26.96 -12.74
N LYS A 128 5.87 -25.72 -12.75
CA LYS A 128 5.10 -24.55 -12.29
C LYS A 128 4.16 -24.05 -13.38
N THR A 129 3.07 -23.37 -12.99
CA THR A 129 2.18 -22.71 -13.96
C THR A 129 2.94 -21.62 -14.72
N TRP A 130 2.86 -21.64 -16.05
CA TRP A 130 3.56 -20.68 -16.90
C TRP A 130 3.23 -19.21 -16.58
N GLN A 131 2.01 -18.93 -16.10
CA GLN A 131 1.61 -17.62 -15.59
C GLN A 131 2.60 -17.09 -14.55
N SER A 132 2.94 -17.88 -13.52
CA SER A 132 3.85 -17.44 -12.45
C SER A 132 5.27 -17.16 -12.95
N LEU A 133 5.66 -17.69 -14.10
CA LEU A 133 7.00 -17.51 -14.68
C LEU A 133 7.09 -16.26 -15.53
N VAL A 134 6.02 -15.95 -16.27
CA VAL A 134 5.90 -14.70 -17.04
C VAL A 134 5.82 -13.50 -16.10
N THR A 135 5.19 -13.65 -14.94
CA THR A 135 4.98 -12.56 -13.97
C THR A 135 6.01 -12.53 -12.83
N ALA A 136 6.98 -13.45 -12.75
CA ALA A 136 7.94 -13.52 -11.63
C ALA A 136 9.16 -12.59 -11.76
N ARG A 137 9.48 -12.09 -12.97
CA ARG A 137 10.69 -11.27 -13.17
C ARG A 137 10.45 -9.78 -12.90
N SER A 138 9.21 -9.34 -12.98
CA SER A 138 8.81 -7.99 -12.67
C SER A 138 8.00 -8.00 -11.39
N ASN A 139 8.22 -7.02 -10.53
CA ASN A 139 7.26 -6.67 -9.47
C ASN A 139 5.97 -6.06 -10.10
N ASP A 140 5.53 -6.58 -11.24
CA ASP A 140 4.40 -6.07 -12.00
C ASP A 140 3.16 -6.31 -11.16
N ALA A 141 2.72 -5.24 -10.50
CA ALA A 141 1.41 -5.18 -9.93
C ALA A 141 0.41 -5.62 -11.02
N LEU A 142 -0.55 -6.48 -10.63
CA LEU A 142 -1.65 -6.89 -11.50
C LEU A 142 -2.47 -5.66 -11.98
N CYS A 143 -2.37 -4.55 -11.25
CA CYS A 143 -2.91 -3.26 -11.62
C CYS A 143 -1.81 -2.37 -12.20
N ILE A 144 -2.12 -1.61 -13.26
CA ILE A 144 -1.28 -0.51 -13.72
C ILE A 144 -1.46 0.64 -12.73
N ASP A 145 -0.35 1.10 -12.15
CA ASP A 145 -0.33 2.37 -11.44
C ASP A 145 -0.55 3.49 -12.46
N ILE A 146 -1.75 4.08 -12.47
CA ILE A 146 -2.03 5.23 -13.34
C ILE A 146 -1.18 6.38 -12.81
N ALA A 147 -0.26 6.90 -13.63
CA ALA A 147 0.61 8.03 -13.30
C ALA A 147 -0.14 9.35 -12.94
N GLY A 148 -1.48 9.32 -12.92
CA GLY A 148 -2.34 10.42 -12.48
C GLY A 148 -3.57 9.99 -11.67
N SER A 149 -3.70 8.73 -11.21
CA SER A 149 -4.76 8.38 -10.25
C SER A 149 -4.18 8.20 -8.86
N LEU A 150 -4.74 8.94 -7.90
CA LEU A 150 -4.50 8.75 -6.48
C LEU A 150 -4.70 7.27 -6.13
N ASN A 151 -3.70 6.63 -5.52
CA ASN A 151 -3.83 5.27 -5.00
C ASN A 151 -5.05 5.22 -4.07
N GLN A 152 -5.96 4.26 -4.29
CA GLN A 152 -7.07 4.05 -3.37
C GLN A 152 -6.51 3.68 -2.00
N VAL A 153 -6.91 4.46 -0.99
CA VAL A 153 -6.55 4.26 0.41
C VAL A 153 -6.98 2.87 0.85
N VAL A 154 -6.03 2.03 1.24
CA VAL A 154 -6.32 0.85 2.06
C VAL A 154 -6.78 1.35 3.43
N PRO A 155 -7.94 0.89 3.97
CA PRO A 155 -8.39 1.29 5.29
C PRO A 155 -7.30 1.02 6.35
N GLY A 156 -6.80 2.08 6.99
CA GLY A 156 -5.78 1.99 8.04
C GLY A 156 -4.35 2.38 7.65
N THR A 157 -4.11 2.80 6.40
CA THR A 157 -2.81 3.38 5.98
C THR A 157 -2.85 4.89 5.81
N TYR A 158 -1.82 5.57 6.33
CA TYR A 158 -1.63 7.02 6.26
C TYR A 158 -1.27 7.46 4.84
N VAL A 159 -1.99 8.45 4.30
CA VAL A 159 -1.87 8.94 2.91
C VAL A 159 -0.54 9.65 2.64
N THR A 160 0.13 9.28 1.54
CA THR A 160 1.24 10.03 0.94
C THR A 160 0.71 11.16 0.05
N GLY A 161 1.28 12.36 0.15
CA GLY A 161 0.95 13.47 -0.76
C GLY A 161 1.91 13.52 -1.95
N ILE A 162 1.69 14.44 -2.90
CA ILE A 162 2.51 14.63 -4.11
C ILE A 162 3.28 15.98 -4.05
N ASP A 163 4.57 15.99 -4.39
CA ASP A 163 5.38 17.22 -4.56
C ASP A 163 5.11 17.86 -5.93
N ALA A 164 4.58 19.08 -5.94
CA ALA A 164 4.27 19.83 -7.16
C ALA A 164 5.51 20.32 -7.95
N GLY A 165 6.70 20.30 -7.34
CA GLY A 165 7.95 20.73 -7.99
C GLY A 165 8.76 19.60 -8.62
N SER A 166 8.63 18.37 -8.12
CA SER A 166 9.43 17.21 -8.56
C SER A 166 8.59 16.05 -9.09
N GLY A 167 7.27 16.06 -8.88
CA GLY A 167 6.39 14.94 -9.21
C GLY A 167 6.66 13.68 -8.36
N GLN A 168 7.46 13.78 -7.30
CA GLN A 168 7.77 12.66 -6.42
C GLN A 168 6.84 12.63 -5.21
N PHE A 169 6.43 11.43 -4.80
CA PHE A 169 5.75 11.23 -3.52
C PHE A 169 6.77 11.50 -2.39
N LEU A 170 6.49 12.46 -1.49
CA LEU A 170 7.21 12.44 -0.22
C LEU A 170 6.63 11.26 0.56
N THR A 171 7.45 10.26 0.84
CA THR A 171 7.03 9.15 1.68
C THR A 171 7.00 9.62 3.12
N LEU A 172 5.82 9.56 3.74
CA LEU A 172 5.72 9.73 5.17
C LEU A 172 6.50 8.61 5.87
N PRO A 173 7.11 8.90 7.03
CA PRO A 173 7.65 7.87 7.90
C PRO A 173 6.60 6.78 8.20
N THR A 174 6.91 5.54 7.84
CA THR A 174 6.04 4.37 8.06
C THR A 174 6.33 3.65 9.37
N SER A 175 7.35 4.09 10.11
CA SER A 175 7.72 3.54 11.42
C SER A 175 8.44 4.59 12.28
N GLY A 176 8.43 4.40 13.59
CA GLY A 176 9.10 5.26 14.56
C GLY A 176 8.21 6.40 15.12
N ASP A 177 8.81 7.21 15.99
CA ASP A 177 8.10 8.20 16.82
C ASP A 177 7.45 9.35 16.03
N CYS A 178 7.93 9.61 14.81
CA CYS A 178 7.40 10.64 13.92
C CYS A 178 6.28 10.15 13.01
N GLN A 179 5.86 8.88 13.09
CA GLN A 179 4.73 8.37 12.32
C GLN A 179 3.45 9.12 12.68
N ALA A 180 2.65 9.50 11.68
CA ALA A 180 1.43 10.30 11.90
C ALA A 180 0.49 9.70 12.96
N GLY A 181 0.28 8.38 12.95
CA GLY A 181 -0.50 7.68 13.98
C GLY A 181 0.02 7.91 15.40
N ASN A 182 1.33 7.73 15.61
CA ASN A 182 1.96 7.94 16.92
C ASN A 182 1.84 9.40 17.38
N LEU A 183 1.87 10.36 16.44
CA LEU A 183 1.64 11.78 16.75
C LEU A 183 0.19 12.07 17.16
N MET A 184 -0.77 11.42 16.51
CA MET A 184 -2.19 11.52 16.89
C MET A 184 -2.42 10.93 18.28
N ASP A 185 -1.89 9.73 18.54
CA ASP A 185 -1.98 9.06 19.84
C ASP A 185 -1.33 9.89 20.96
N ALA A 186 -0.15 10.48 20.69
CA ALA A 186 0.55 11.36 21.61
C ALA A 186 -0.24 12.63 21.98
N THR A 187 -1.20 13.05 21.14
CA THR A 187 -1.96 14.29 21.33
C THR A 187 -3.45 14.07 21.65
N ALA A 188 -3.98 12.86 21.49
CA ALA A 188 -5.41 12.54 21.57
C ALA A 188 -6.10 12.97 22.88
N GLY A 189 -5.41 12.87 24.02
CA GLY A 189 -5.92 13.27 25.34
C GLY A 189 -5.67 14.73 25.72
N SER A 190 -5.14 15.55 24.81
CA SER A 190 -4.76 16.94 25.07
C SER A 190 -5.71 17.92 24.38
N PRO A 191 -5.81 19.18 24.84
CA PRO A 191 -6.52 20.24 24.09
C PRO A 191 -5.91 20.49 22.69
N TYR A 192 -4.70 19.97 22.46
CA TYR A 192 -3.96 20.09 21.22
C TYR A 192 -4.05 18.84 20.33
N ALA A 193 -5.04 17.95 20.54
CA ALA A 193 -5.26 16.78 19.69
C ALA A 193 -5.19 17.13 18.19
N LEU A 194 -4.33 16.42 17.47
CA LEU A 194 -4.10 16.58 16.03
C LEU A 194 -5.14 15.83 15.23
N ASN A 195 -5.59 16.42 14.12
CA ASN A 195 -6.28 15.67 13.08
C ASN A 195 -5.27 14.98 12.14
N GLN A 196 -5.78 14.16 11.22
CA GLN A 196 -4.93 13.37 10.33
C GLN A 196 -4.03 14.23 9.43
N GLU A 197 -4.54 15.32 8.86
CA GLU A 197 -3.79 16.25 8.00
C GLU A 197 -2.65 16.93 8.76
N GLN A 198 -2.94 17.40 9.98
CA GLN A 198 -1.97 18.03 10.84
C GLN A 198 -0.88 17.05 11.26
N ALA A 199 -1.26 15.81 11.59
CA ALA A 199 -0.32 14.75 11.94
C ALA A 199 0.57 14.37 10.75
N ASN A 200 0.03 14.25 9.54
CA ASN A 200 0.82 13.99 8.33
C ASN A 200 1.81 15.12 8.03
N THR A 201 1.34 16.37 8.16
CA THR A 201 2.20 17.54 7.93
C THR A 201 3.35 17.59 8.93
N LEU A 202 3.06 17.40 10.23
CA LEU A 202 4.09 17.34 11.26
C LEU A 202 5.03 16.15 11.05
N SER A 203 4.50 14.98 10.71
CA SER A 203 5.29 13.78 10.40
C SER A 203 6.33 14.05 9.29
N CYS A 204 5.93 14.75 8.22
CA CYS A 204 6.83 15.20 7.17
C CYS A 204 7.87 16.21 7.68
N ILE A 205 7.46 17.20 8.48
CA ILE A 205 8.35 18.23 9.05
C ILE A 205 9.41 17.62 9.99
N ALA A 206 9.06 16.59 10.78
CA ALA A 206 9.98 15.98 11.74
C ALA A 206 11.25 15.39 11.09
N VAL A 207 11.18 14.98 9.82
CA VAL A 207 12.30 14.37 9.10
C VAL A 207 13.46 15.36 8.89
N PRO A 208 13.28 16.52 8.22
CA PRO A 208 14.35 17.50 8.08
C PRO A 208 14.73 18.17 9.41
N GLU A 209 13.80 18.32 10.36
CA GLU A 209 14.07 19.02 11.63
C GLU A 209 15.03 18.23 12.54
N SER A 210 14.77 16.94 12.73
CA SER A 210 15.50 16.16 13.74
C SER A 210 15.82 14.73 13.31
N ARG A 211 15.51 14.37 12.06
CA ARG A 211 15.46 12.97 11.60
C ARG A 211 14.56 12.15 12.52
N CYS A 212 13.32 12.61 12.71
CA CYS A 212 12.33 11.91 13.52
C CYS A 212 12.74 11.71 14.99
N GLY A 213 13.37 12.72 15.60
CA GLY A 213 13.80 12.66 17.00
C GLY A 213 15.18 12.04 17.21
N ALA A 214 15.90 11.59 16.18
CA ALA A 214 17.28 11.13 16.34
C ALA A 214 18.26 12.26 16.72
N ARG A 215 17.89 13.52 16.46
CA ARG A 215 18.66 14.72 16.83
C ARG A 215 17.78 15.76 17.51
N THR A 216 17.65 15.64 18.83
CA THR A 216 16.76 16.51 19.64
C THR A 216 17.44 17.77 20.17
N THR A 217 18.75 17.92 20.05
CA THR A 217 19.48 19.10 20.53
C THR A 217 20.65 19.44 19.62
N GLY A 218 21.20 20.65 19.79
CA GLY A 218 22.43 21.05 19.12
C GLY A 218 22.24 21.49 17.67
N ALA A 219 21.02 21.88 17.28
CA ALA A 219 20.80 22.53 16.00
C ALA A 219 21.60 23.84 15.90
N ARG A 220 22.14 24.09 14.72
CA ARG A 220 22.96 25.25 14.42
C ARG A 220 22.40 25.96 13.19
N THR A 221 22.55 27.27 13.15
CA THR A 221 22.30 28.02 11.93
C THR A 221 23.31 27.62 10.85
N PRO A 222 23.05 27.89 9.57
CA PRO A 222 24.02 27.65 8.50
C PRO A 222 25.38 28.33 8.73
N GLU A 223 25.39 29.45 9.44
CA GLU A 223 26.58 30.19 9.85
C GLU A 223 27.29 29.57 11.08
N GLY A 224 26.84 28.39 11.53
CA GLY A 224 27.43 27.64 12.64
C GLY A 224 27.04 28.15 14.03
N LYS A 225 26.14 29.13 14.14
CA LYS A 225 25.72 29.68 15.45
C LYS A 225 24.79 28.69 16.17
N PRO A 226 24.92 28.54 17.50
CA PRO A 226 24.02 27.68 18.27
C PRO A 226 22.59 28.20 18.19
N THR A 227 21.63 27.27 18.14
CA THR A 227 20.20 27.58 18.26
C THR A 227 19.63 26.89 19.49
N SER A 228 18.58 27.50 20.05
CA SER A 228 17.79 26.96 21.15
C SER A 228 16.70 26.02 20.67
N ALA A 229 16.70 25.68 19.38
CA ALA A 229 15.79 24.71 18.79
C ALA A 229 16.02 23.33 19.40
N SER A 230 14.95 22.67 19.84
CA SER A 230 15.05 21.37 20.51
C SER A 230 13.82 20.47 20.29
N GLY A 231 14.07 19.18 20.42
CA GLY A 231 13.11 18.09 20.22
C GLY A 231 12.96 17.64 18.77
N MET A 232 11.96 16.78 18.55
CA MET A 232 11.63 16.23 17.24
C MET A 232 11.25 17.30 16.21
N PHE A 233 10.58 18.36 16.66
CA PHE A 233 10.13 19.46 15.81
C PHE A 233 10.99 20.72 15.93
N GLN A 234 12.15 20.65 16.61
CA GLN A 234 13.09 21.77 16.72
C GLN A 234 12.42 23.08 17.19
N ILE A 235 11.60 22.98 18.23
CA ILE A 235 10.90 24.14 18.81
C ILE A 235 11.94 25.09 19.42
N VAL A 236 11.89 26.36 19.04
CA VAL A 236 12.89 27.37 19.44
C VAL A 236 12.55 27.93 20.83
N PHE A 237 13.45 27.75 21.80
CA PHE A 237 13.29 28.38 23.12
C PHE A 237 13.84 29.80 23.15
N GLY A 238 13.33 30.64 24.05
CA GLY A 238 13.83 32.02 24.23
C GLY A 238 13.40 33.02 23.15
N SER A 239 12.60 32.61 22.16
CA SER A 239 12.06 33.48 21.10
C SER A 239 10.61 33.92 21.35
N GLY A 240 9.80 33.09 22.02
CA GLY A 240 8.40 33.38 22.34
C GLY A 240 8.07 33.11 23.81
N ASN A 241 7.37 34.05 24.47
CA ASN A 241 6.87 33.87 25.83
C ASN A 241 5.39 33.46 25.83
N ASP A 242 5.11 32.31 25.24
CA ASP A 242 3.78 31.70 25.18
C ASP A 242 3.81 30.28 25.76
N THR A 243 2.63 29.69 25.94
CA THR A 243 2.47 28.34 26.52
C THR A 243 3.24 27.27 25.74
N CYS A 244 3.28 27.36 24.42
CA CYS A 244 3.83 26.33 23.55
C CYS A 244 5.37 26.38 23.52
N HIS A 245 5.96 27.56 23.29
CA HIS A 245 7.42 27.74 23.30
C HIS A 245 8.03 27.59 24.70
N ASN A 246 7.26 27.86 25.76
CA ASN A 246 7.70 27.59 27.13
C ASN A 246 7.64 26.12 27.55
N LEU A 247 7.06 25.23 26.72
CA LEU A 247 6.70 23.86 27.08
C LEU A 247 5.85 23.81 28.36
N ASN A 248 5.01 24.82 28.55
CA ASN A 248 4.10 24.90 29.68
C ASN A 248 2.85 24.03 29.43
N ILE A 249 3.10 22.73 29.30
CA ILE A 249 2.09 21.71 29.00
C ILE A 249 2.26 20.60 30.06
N PRO A 250 1.18 20.03 30.62
CA PRO A 250 1.27 19.01 31.65
C PRO A 250 2.18 17.83 31.28
N ALA A 251 2.06 17.31 30.05
CA ALA A 251 2.91 16.24 29.55
C ALA A 251 4.40 16.63 29.52
N CYS A 252 4.72 17.89 29.26
CA CYS A 252 6.08 18.40 29.28
C CYS A 252 6.66 18.54 30.68
N SER A 253 5.85 18.98 31.65
CA SER A 253 6.27 19.06 33.05
C SER A 253 6.54 17.66 33.62
N GLN A 254 5.70 16.68 33.27
CA GLN A 254 5.91 15.26 33.59
C GLN A 254 7.19 14.71 32.93
N ALA A 255 7.40 14.97 31.64
CA ALA A 255 8.61 14.53 30.92
C ALA A 255 9.90 15.16 31.48
N ALA A 256 9.83 16.40 31.97
CA ALA A 256 10.92 17.08 32.66
C ALA A 256 11.16 16.58 34.09
N GLY A 257 10.22 15.82 34.68
CA GLY A 257 10.27 15.41 36.08
C GLY A 257 10.20 16.60 37.05
N VAL A 258 9.37 17.59 36.73
CA VAL A 258 9.14 18.78 37.57
C VAL A 258 7.67 18.87 37.98
N SER A 259 7.40 19.43 39.16
CA SER A 259 6.05 19.59 39.70
C SER A 259 5.34 20.88 39.28
N GLY A 260 6.02 21.77 38.57
CA GLY A 260 5.49 23.05 38.13
C GLY A 260 5.74 23.31 36.65
N ASN A 261 5.18 24.42 36.16
CA ASN A 261 5.25 24.82 34.77
C ASN A 261 6.70 25.09 34.33
N LEU A 262 7.06 24.59 33.14
CA LEU A 262 8.31 24.96 32.49
C LEU A 262 8.24 26.41 31.98
N ASN A 263 9.38 27.07 31.96
CA ASN A 263 9.56 28.40 31.39
C ASN A 263 10.83 28.41 30.53
N CYS A 264 10.77 27.73 29.39
CA CYS A 264 11.93 27.60 28.51
C CYS A 264 12.34 28.93 27.87
N TYR A 265 11.47 29.94 27.84
CA TYR A 265 11.82 31.29 27.40
C TYR A 265 12.93 31.90 28.25
N GLN A 266 12.83 31.86 29.58
CA GLN A 266 13.83 32.45 30.48
C GLN A 266 15.11 31.61 30.64
N GLN A 267 15.07 30.34 30.24
CA GLN A 267 16.19 29.42 30.39
C GLN A 267 17.13 29.40 29.18
N PHE A 268 16.79 30.10 28.09
CA PHE A 268 17.59 30.17 26.88
C PHE A 268 17.78 31.62 26.45
N SER A 269 18.99 31.99 26.05
CA SER A 269 19.31 33.33 25.54
C SER A 269 20.34 33.21 24.42
N GLY A 270 20.16 33.97 23.34
CA GLY A 270 21.06 33.96 22.18
C GLY A 270 21.23 32.56 21.56
N GLY A 271 20.19 31.72 21.61
CA GLY A 271 20.24 30.34 21.10
C GLY A 271 21.00 29.35 21.99
N SER A 272 21.38 29.74 23.21
CA SER A 272 22.12 28.87 24.16
C SER A 272 21.39 28.71 25.48
N PRO A 273 21.52 27.54 26.14
CA PRO A 273 20.96 27.34 27.48
C PRO A 273 21.69 28.20 28.51
N LYS A 274 20.95 28.69 29.51
CA LYS A 274 21.49 29.43 30.65
C LYS A 274 22.43 28.54 31.46
N ARG A 275 23.60 29.10 31.80
CA ARG A 275 24.64 28.43 32.58
C ARG A 275 24.75 29.04 33.98
N ASP A 276 25.12 28.21 34.94
CA ASP A 276 25.45 28.65 36.30
C ASP A 276 26.83 29.33 36.34
N SER A 277 27.21 29.85 37.51
CA SER A 277 28.52 30.50 37.73
C SER A 277 29.72 29.56 37.53
N LYS A 278 29.48 28.24 37.45
CA LYS A 278 30.50 27.21 37.20
C LYS A 278 30.54 26.80 35.73
N GLY A 279 29.73 27.42 34.86
CA GLY A 279 29.64 27.12 33.44
C GLY A 279 28.77 25.91 33.10
N ASN A 280 28.11 25.28 34.06
CA ASN A 280 27.22 24.14 33.82
C ASN A 280 25.84 24.60 33.36
N ILE A 281 25.15 23.78 32.57
CA ILE A 281 23.75 24.05 32.20
C ILE A 281 22.91 24.04 33.48
N THR A 282 22.11 25.08 33.67
CA THR A 282 21.21 25.17 34.83
C THR A 282 20.18 24.03 34.82
N ALA A 283 19.76 23.58 36.01
CA ALA A 283 18.77 22.50 36.13
C ALA A 283 17.46 22.78 35.39
N ALA A 284 17.02 24.04 35.37
CA ALA A 284 15.83 24.47 34.65
C ALA A 284 16.02 24.42 33.11
N ALA A 285 17.17 24.83 32.58
CA ALA A 285 17.48 24.67 31.16
C ALA A 285 17.58 23.19 30.75
N ALA A 286 18.20 22.35 31.59
CA ALA A 286 18.27 20.91 31.37
C ALA A 286 16.88 20.23 31.43
N ALA A 287 15.97 20.72 32.29
CA ALA A 287 14.59 20.25 32.35
C ALA A 287 13.85 20.51 31.03
N CYS A 288 14.00 21.71 30.45
CA CYS A 288 13.47 22.03 29.13
C CYS A 288 13.99 21.10 28.02
N GLN A 289 15.30 20.80 28.02
CA GLN A 289 15.88 19.89 27.02
C GLN A 289 15.36 18.46 27.18
N ARG A 290 15.20 17.98 28.42
CA ARG A 290 14.62 16.66 28.69
C ARG A 290 13.16 16.57 28.26
N ALA A 291 12.35 17.59 28.56
CA ALA A 291 10.97 17.67 28.09
C ALA A 291 10.91 17.66 26.55
N ALA A 292 11.74 18.47 25.89
CA ALA A 292 11.77 18.55 24.43
C ALA A 292 12.18 17.23 23.76
N ALA A 293 13.04 16.44 24.40
CA ALA A 293 13.45 15.13 23.88
C ALA A 293 12.35 14.06 23.99
N ASN A 294 11.33 14.27 24.82
CA ASN A 294 10.20 13.36 24.94
C ASN A 294 9.20 13.58 23.79
N VAL A 295 8.86 12.50 23.09
CA VAL A 295 7.98 12.50 21.92
C VAL A 295 6.60 13.08 22.24
N THR A 296 5.98 12.65 23.34
CA THR A 296 4.64 13.10 23.74
C THR A 296 4.61 14.59 24.06
N CYS A 297 5.57 15.06 24.87
CA CYS A 297 5.70 16.49 25.14
C CYS A 297 5.93 17.29 23.86
N ASN A 298 6.87 16.87 23.02
CA ASN A 298 7.25 17.63 21.84
C ASN A 298 6.14 17.63 20.77
N ALA A 299 5.41 16.53 20.60
CA ALA A 299 4.23 16.45 19.75
C ALA A 299 3.10 17.36 20.25
N GLN A 300 2.81 17.37 21.56
CA GLN A 300 1.81 18.28 22.12
C GLN A 300 2.23 19.74 22.02
N ALA A 301 3.51 20.06 22.19
CA ALA A 301 4.02 21.41 22.02
C ALA A 301 3.96 21.87 20.56
N ALA A 302 4.31 21.01 19.60
CA ALA A 302 4.16 21.30 18.18
C ALA A 302 2.69 21.48 17.80
N ALA A 303 1.80 20.61 18.29
CA ALA A 303 0.37 20.74 18.07
C ALA A 303 -0.22 22.02 18.68
N CYS A 304 0.29 22.43 19.85
CA CYS A 304 -0.03 23.72 20.47
C CYS A 304 0.32 24.88 19.55
N LEU A 305 1.51 24.89 18.95
CA LEU A 305 1.93 25.90 17.97
C LEU A 305 1.01 25.91 16.74
N VAL A 306 0.71 24.74 16.19
CA VAL A 306 -0.17 24.62 15.01
C VAL A 306 -1.55 25.24 15.28
N LYS A 307 -2.11 25.01 16.48
CA LYS A 307 -3.42 25.57 16.84
C LYS A 307 -3.35 27.05 17.21
N ALA A 308 -2.32 27.47 17.93
CA ALA A 308 -2.14 28.86 18.36
C ALA A 308 -1.97 29.80 17.16
N ASP A 309 -1.18 29.38 16.17
CA ASP A 309 -0.87 30.17 14.99
C ASP A 309 -1.87 29.97 13.84
N LYS A 310 -2.90 29.12 14.01
CA LYS A 310 -3.82 28.68 12.95
C LYS A 310 -3.09 28.12 11.72
N GLY A 311 -1.96 27.44 11.92
CA GLY A 311 -1.13 26.91 10.84
C GLY A 311 0.30 26.63 11.27
N PHE A 312 1.19 26.46 10.29
CA PHE A 312 2.57 26.01 10.50
C PHE A 312 3.60 27.14 10.38
N SER A 313 3.27 28.36 10.82
CA SER A 313 4.17 29.53 10.75
C SER A 313 5.47 29.33 11.50
N ALA A 314 5.44 28.60 12.63
CA ALA A 314 6.62 28.27 13.42
C ALA A 314 7.73 27.57 12.60
N TRP A 315 7.36 26.84 11.53
CA TRP A 315 8.30 26.13 10.64
C TRP A 315 8.46 26.77 9.27
N THR A 316 7.80 27.90 9.00
CA THR A 316 7.84 28.58 7.68
C THR A 316 8.30 30.03 7.73
N ALA A 317 8.51 30.58 8.92
CA ALA A 317 9.01 31.93 9.10
C ALA A 317 10.40 32.15 8.47
N ASP A 318 11.24 31.11 8.37
CA ASP A 318 12.53 31.20 7.68
C ASP A 318 12.37 31.07 6.16
N ARG A 319 13.00 31.99 5.41
CA ARG A 319 13.10 31.93 3.94
C ARG A 319 13.79 30.66 3.46
N ARG A 320 14.60 30.01 4.29
CA ARG A 320 15.35 28.77 4.00
C ARG A 320 14.53 27.49 4.27
N ALA A 321 13.35 27.60 4.87
CA ALA A 321 12.48 26.47 5.20
C ALA A 321 11.70 25.91 3.99
N ALA A 322 12.38 25.69 2.86
CA ALA A 322 11.76 25.21 1.63
C ALA A 322 11.15 23.81 1.80
N THR A 323 11.85 22.91 2.48
CA THR A 323 11.38 21.54 2.73
C THR A 323 10.12 21.51 3.61
N GLN A 324 10.08 22.34 4.65
CA GLN A 324 8.92 22.47 5.54
C GLN A 324 7.72 23.05 4.79
N ARG A 325 7.94 24.08 3.94
CA ARG A 325 6.89 24.61 3.06
C ARG A 325 6.35 23.58 2.08
N ASN A 326 7.20 22.70 1.55
CA ASN A 326 6.77 21.61 0.68
C ASN A 326 5.89 20.61 1.45
N CYS A 327 6.30 20.20 2.66
CA CYS A 327 5.48 19.37 3.55
C CYS A 327 4.08 19.99 3.79
N ILE A 328 4.02 21.29 4.09
CA ILE A 328 2.74 21.97 4.35
C ILE A 328 1.89 22.05 3.08
N THR A 329 2.47 22.42 1.94
CA THR A 329 1.76 22.50 0.66
C THR A 329 1.18 21.15 0.27
N GLN A 330 1.87 20.06 0.62
CA GLN A 330 1.49 18.71 0.24
C GLN A 330 0.47 18.05 1.19
N TYR A 331 0.55 18.35 2.49
CA TYR A 331 -0.23 17.64 3.51
C TYR A 331 -1.27 18.51 4.23
N ALA A 332 -1.09 19.84 4.26
CA ALA A 332 -2.04 20.76 4.90
C ALA A 332 -3.08 21.33 3.93
N SER A 333 -2.95 21.04 2.62
CA SER A 333 -3.88 21.48 1.56
C SER A 333 -4.92 20.43 1.15
N LEU A 334 -4.89 19.24 1.77
CA LEU A 334 -5.89 18.20 1.60
C LEU A 334 -7.19 18.62 2.30
N ARG A 335 -7.92 19.58 1.71
CA ARG A 335 -9.33 19.88 2.04
C ARG A 335 -10.27 19.08 1.15
#